data_AF-A0A843GRC8-F1
#
_entry.id   AF-A0A843GRC8-F1
#
_cell.length_a   1.000
_cell.length_b   1.000
_cell.length_c   1.000
_cell.angle_alpha   90.00
_cell.angle_beta   90.00
_cell.angle_gamma   90.00
#
_symmetry.space_group_name_H-M   'P 1'
#
loop_
_entity.id
_entity.type
_entity.pdbx_description
1 polymer ?
#
loop_
_entity_poly.entity_id
_entity_poly.type
_entity_poly.pdbx_seq_one_letter_code
_entity_poly.pdbx_strand_id
1 'polypeptide(L)'
;MNKYDLEVSPEVFTASLKRNINLVYKLLPMREEGQDWTKPLETILEELVGMNRLLVDLQPSLFPIICKLEGLYSLTNIEDMSLFRRTIFECLSLLGKLDYGCIK
;
A
#
# COMPACT_ATOMS: atom_id res chain seq x y z
N MET A 1 14.30 -11.42 11.45
CA MET A 1 14.76 -12.50 10.54
C MET A 1 13.53 -13.04 9.81
N ASN A 2 13.48 -12.92 8.48
CA ASN A 2 12.31 -13.38 7.71
C ASN A 2 12.42 -14.86 7.36
N LYS A 3 11.31 -15.47 6.90
CA LYS A 3 11.20 -16.91 6.59
C LYS A 3 12.29 -17.45 5.63
N TYR A 4 12.95 -16.58 4.85
CA TYR A 4 13.89 -16.95 3.80
C TYR A 4 15.32 -16.47 4.06
N ASP A 5 15.63 -15.97 5.27
CA ASP A 5 16.91 -15.30 5.59
C ASP A 5 17.29 -14.20 4.57
N LEU A 6 16.29 -13.53 3.99
CA LEU A 6 16.52 -12.41 3.08
C LEU A 6 17.04 -11.22 3.89
N GLU A 7 18.25 -10.78 3.60
CA GLU A 7 18.73 -9.47 4.02
C GLU A 7 18.19 -8.42 3.03
N VAL A 8 17.24 -7.61 3.49
CA VAL A 8 16.71 -6.50 2.69
C VAL A 8 17.57 -5.28 3.00
N SER A 9 18.27 -4.72 2.02
CA SER A 9 19.03 -3.50 2.25
C SER A 9 18.09 -2.28 2.45
N PRO A 10 18.53 -1.24 3.19
CA PRO A 10 17.77 0.00 3.33
C PRO A 10 17.37 0.64 2.00
N GLU A 11 18.23 0.54 0.99
CA GLU A 11 17.99 1.08 -0.35
C GLU A 11 16.89 0.32 -1.07
N VAL A 12 16.93 -1.02 -1.02
CA VAL A 12 15.89 -1.88 -1.63
C VAL A 12 14.55 -1.65 -0.96
N PHE A 13 14.52 -1.54 0.38
CA PHE A 13 13.31 -1.23 1.12
C PHE A 13 12.73 0.13 0.72
N THR A 14 13.57 1.18 0.74
CA THR A 14 13.16 2.55 0.42
C THR A 14 12.65 2.67 -1.02
N ALA A 15 13.32 2.02 -1.97
CA ALA A 15 12.89 1.98 -3.37
C ALA A 15 11.53 1.28 -3.53
N SER A 16 11.34 0.14 -2.85
CA SER A 16 10.10 -0.63 -2.88
C SER A 16 8.93 0.15 -2.27
N LEU A 17 9.17 0.84 -1.14
CA LEU A 17 8.17 1.68 -0.49
C LEU A 17 7.79 2.88 -1.36
N LYS A 18 8.79 3.58 -1.93
CA LYS A 18 8.54 4.71 -2.84
C LYS A 18 7.73 4.29 -4.06
N ARG A 19 8.00 3.10 -4.60
CA ARG A 19 7.19 2.53 -5.70
C ARG A 19 5.75 2.30 -5.27
N ASN A 20 5.51 1.69 -4.10
CA ASN A 20 4.17 1.47 -3.56
C ASN A 20 3.40 2.77 -3.33
N ILE A 21 4.03 3.80 -2.77
CA ILE A 21 3.44 5.15 -2.61
C ILE A 21 2.97 5.70 -3.97
N ASN A 22 3.82 5.62 -4.98
CA ASN A 22 3.48 6.11 -6.32
C ASN A 22 2.33 5.32 -6.96
N LEU A 23 2.28 4.01 -6.76
CA LEU A 23 1.20 3.16 -7.26
C LEU A 23 -0.13 3.48 -6.56
N VAL A 24 -0.13 3.61 -5.23
CA VAL A 24 -1.31 4.01 -4.46
C VAL A 24 -1.81 5.39 -4.91
N TYR A 25 -0.91 6.35 -5.13
CA TYR A 25 -1.29 7.68 -5.61
C TYR A 25 -1.96 7.63 -6.99
N LYS A 26 -1.46 6.77 -7.90
CA LYS A 26 -2.03 6.58 -9.25
C LYS A 26 -3.44 6.02 -9.26
N LEU A 27 -3.89 5.31 -8.21
CA LEU A 27 -5.26 4.81 -8.13
C LEU A 27 -6.30 5.94 -8.19
N LEU A 28 -5.95 7.13 -7.67
CA LEU A 28 -6.85 8.28 -7.64
C LEU A 28 -7.22 8.78 -9.04
N PRO A 29 -6.27 9.25 -9.88
CA PRO A 29 -6.61 9.71 -11.23
C PRO A 29 -7.18 8.59 -12.09
N MET A 30 -6.72 7.34 -11.96
CA MET A 30 -7.29 6.21 -12.70
C MET A 30 -8.78 6.05 -12.44
N ARG A 31 -9.19 6.12 -11.16
CA ARG A 31 -10.60 6.04 -10.82
C ARG A 31 -11.38 7.28 -11.29
N GLU A 32 -10.81 8.48 -11.14
CA GLU A 32 -11.45 9.74 -11.57
C GLU A 32 -11.66 9.79 -13.10
N GLU A 33 -10.76 9.18 -13.86
CA GLU A 33 -10.81 9.11 -15.32
C GLU A 33 -11.61 7.90 -15.84
N GLY A 34 -12.22 7.10 -14.95
CA GLY A 34 -13.00 5.91 -15.33
C GLY A 34 -12.16 4.74 -15.87
N GLN A 35 -10.86 4.72 -15.57
CA GLN A 35 -9.96 3.63 -15.91
C GLN A 35 -10.08 2.47 -14.91
N ASP A 36 -9.60 1.29 -15.31
CA ASP A 36 -9.54 0.11 -14.45
C ASP A 36 -8.45 0.26 -13.37
N TRP A 37 -8.84 0.82 -12.22
CA TRP A 37 -7.98 0.97 -11.03
C TRP A 37 -7.89 -0.31 -10.19
N THR A 38 -8.73 -1.32 -10.45
CA THR A 38 -8.82 -2.53 -9.63
C THR A 38 -7.60 -3.44 -9.79
N LYS A 39 -7.09 -3.61 -11.01
CA LYS A 39 -5.87 -4.40 -11.27
C LYS A 39 -4.60 -3.80 -10.64
N PRO A 40 -4.33 -2.48 -10.75
CA PRO A 40 -3.25 -1.87 -9.99
C PRO A 40 -3.41 -2.06 -8.48
N LEU A 41 -4.63 -1.98 -7.94
CA LEU A 41 -4.89 -2.23 -6.53
C LEU A 41 -4.54 -3.68 -6.13
N GLU A 42 -4.93 -4.68 -6.92
CA GLU A 42 -4.55 -6.09 -6.70
C GLU A 42 -3.03 -6.24 -6.62
N THR A 43 -2.31 -5.59 -7.54
CA THR A 43 -0.84 -5.62 -7.57
C THR A 43 -0.24 -5.00 -6.30
N ILE A 44 -0.77 -3.86 -5.85
CA ILE A 44 -0.32 -3.20 -4.62
C ILE A 44 -0.57 -4.10 -3.41
N LEU A 45 -1.75 -4.72 -3.31
CA LEU A 45 -2.11 -5.60 -2.21
C LEU A 45 -1.20 -6.81 -2.14
N GLU A 46 -0.93 -7.48 -3.27
CA GLU A 46 -0.01 -8.62 -3.32
C GLU A 46 1.40 -8.25 -2.83
N GLU A 47 1.91 -7.08 -3.22
CA GLU A 47 3.20 -6.58 -2.77
C GLU A 47 3.23 -6.29 -1.27
N LEU A 48 2.24 -5.56 -0.76
CA LEU A 48 2.17 -5.20 0.66
C LEU A 48 1.93 -6.42 1.55
N VAL A 49 1.12 -7.39 1.10
CA VAL A 49 0.93 -8.67 1.79
C VAL A 49 2.23 -9.48 1.78
N GLY A 50 2.97 -9.48 0.67
CA GLY A 50 4.31 -10.06 0.60
C GLY A 50 5.26 -9.42 1.62
N MET A 51 5.32 -8.10 1.67
CA MET A 51 6.10 -7.37 2.68
C MET A 51 5.66 -7.72 4.10
N ASN A 52 4.36 -7.78 4.38
CA ASN A 52 3.80 -8.12 5.68
C ASN A 52 4.16 -9.55 6.13
N ARG A 53 4.25 -10.50 5.18
CA ARG A 53 4.66 -11.89 5.47
C ARG A 53 6.17 -12.01 5.73
N LEU A 54 6.98 -11.21 5.03
CA LEU A 54 8.43 -11.25 5.14
C LEU A 54 8.93 -10.42 6.33
N LEU A 55 8.40 -9.23 6.54
CA LEU A 55 8.90 -8.25 7.49
C LEU A 55 7.95 -8.18 8.69
N VAL A 56 8.09 -9.14 9.61
CA VAL A 56 7.17 -9.31 10.75
C VAL A 56 7.04 -8.04 11.60
N ASP A 57 8.14 -7.30 11.78
CA ASP A 57 8.18 -6.08 12.59
C ASP A 57 7.37 -4.93 11.95
N LEU A 58 7.13 -5.00 10.64
CA LEU A 58 6.28 -4.05 9.92
C LEU A 58 4.78 -4.40 9.98
N GLN A 59 4.40 -5.59 10.43
CA GLN A 59 3.00 -6.01 10.41
C GLN A 59 2.04 -5.03 11.10
N PRO A 60 2.35 -4.47 12.29
CA PRO A 60 1.47 -3.51 12.94
C PRO A 60 1.23 -2.25 12.10
N SER A 61 2.21 -1.85 11.31
CA SER A 61 2.16 -0.65 10.47
C SER A 61 1.54 -0.94 9.09
N LEU A 62 1.75 -2.13 8.53
CA LEU A 62 1.20 -2.55 7.23
C LEU A 62 -0.26 -2.98 7.32
N PHE A 63 -0.67 -3.64 8.40
CA PHE A 63 -2.04 -4.11 8.58
C PHE A 63 -3.11 -3.04 8.34
N PRO A 64 -3.07 -1.84 8.96
CA PRO A 64 -4.08 -0.81 8.70
C PRO A 64 -4.07 -0.29 7.26
N ILE A 65 -2.92 -0.31 6.58
CA ILE A 65 -2.80 0.10 5.17
C ILE A 65 -3.49 -0.93 4.27
N ILE A 66 -3.20 -2.21 4.48
CA ILE A 66 -3.79 -3.32 3.73
C ILE A 66 -5.32 -3.32 3.92
N CYS A 67 -5.82 -3.19 5.15
CA CYS A 67 -7.26 -3.13 5.41
C CYS A 67 -7.96 -1.96 4.67
N LYS A 68 -7.32 -0.79 4.63
CA LYS A 68 -7.86 0.39 3.93
C LYS A 68 -7.89 0.20 2.42
N LEU A 69 -6.81 -0.36 1.86
CA LEU A 69 -6.69 -0.66 0.43
C LEU A 69 -7.71 -1.73 0.00
N GLU A 70 -7.85 -2.80 0.77
CA GLU A 70 -8.88 -3.83 0.54
C GLU A 70 -10.29 -3.24 0.57
N GLY A 71 -10.55 -2.31 1.50
CA GLY A 71 -11.82 -1.60 1.61
C GLY A 71 -12.20 -0.80 0.36
N LEU A 72 -11.26 -0.44 -0.51
CA LEU A 72 -11.55 0.32 -1.73
C LEU A 72 -12.48 -0.44 -2.69
N TYR A 73 -12.43 -1.78 -2.72
CA TYR A 73 -13.32 -2.60 -3.56
C TYR A 73 -14.79 -2.43 -3.22
N SER A 74 -15.11 -2.01 -1.99
CA SER A 74 -16.49 -1.74 -1.57
C SER A 74 -17.03 -0.38 -2.03
N LEU A 75 -16.14 0.52 -2.50
CA LEU A 75 -16.47 1.91 -2.83
C LEU A 75 -16.76 2.04 -4.32
N THR A 76 -17.70 1.31 -4.92
CA THR A 76 -17.85 1.31 -6.38
C THR A 76 -18.69 2.44 -6.95
N ASN A 77 -19.48 3.14 -6.12
CA ASN A 77 -20.41 4.15 -6.60
C ASN A 77 -19.72 5.50 -6.78
N ILE A 78 -20.30 6.37 -7.62
CA ILE A 78 -19.80 7.72 -7.84
C ILE A 78 -19.87 8.58 -6.57
N GLU A 79 -20.84 8.31 -5.70
CA GLU A 79 -21.02 8.98 -4.41
C GLU A 79 -19.86 8.66 -3.44
N ASP A 80 -19.19 7.52 -3.62
CA ASP A 80 -18.08 7.08 -2.78
C ASP A 80 -16.75 7.77 -3.13
N MET A 81 -16.67 8.57 -4.19
CA MET A 81 -15.43 9.19 -4.67
C MET A 81 -14.72 10.01 -3.59
N SER A 82 -15.48 10.70 -2.73
CA SER A 82 -14.93 11.45 -1.60
C SER A 82 -14.24 10.54 -0.59
N LEU A 83 -14.87 9.42 -0.24
CA LEU A 83 -14.33 8.44 0.69
C LEU A 83 -13.14 7.68 0.10
N PHE A 84 -13.18 7.36 -1.20
CA PHE A 84 -12.04 6.76 -1.90
C PHE A 84 -10.82 7.68 -1.85
N ARG A 85 -10.99 8.96 -2.23
CA ARG A 85 -9.91 9.96 -2.19
C ARG A 85 -9.32 10.09 -0.80
N ARG A 86 -10.17 10.20 0.23
CA ARG A 86 -9.73 10.24 1.62
C ARG A 86 -8.93 9.00 2.00
N THR A 87 -9.43 7.81 1.66
CA THR A 87 -8.76 6.54 1.97
C THR A 87 -7.40 6.44 1.29
N ILE A 88 -7.27 6.87 0.03
CA ILE A 88 -5.98 6.96 -0.67
C ILE A 88 -5.01 7.86 0.07
N PHE A 89 -5.41 9.09 0.45
CA PHE A 89 -4.52 9.99 1.17
C PHE A 89 -4.13 9.49 2.57
N GLU A 90 -5.04 8.84 3.27
CA GLU A 90 -4.73 8.18 4.54
C GLU A 90 -3.68 7.06 4.34
N CYS A 91 -3.81 6.24 3.29
CA CYS A 91 -2.82 5.21 2.95
C CYS A 91 -1.45 5.82 2.61
N LEU A 92 -1.42 6.90 1.82
CA LEU A 92 -0.18 7.61 1.47
C LEU A 92 0.50 8.19 2.71
N SER A 93 -0.27 8.76 3.65
CA SER A 93 0.26 9.26 4.91
C SER A 93 0.85 8.15 5.78
N LEU A 94 0.20 6.99 5.84
CA LEU A 94 0.70 5.84 6.60
C LEU A 94 1.95 5.23 5.94
N LEU A 95 1.95 5.04 4.62
CA LEU A 95 3.11 4.56 3.87
C LEU A 95 4.30 5.52 4.01
N GLY A 96 4.06 6.84 3.98
CA GLY A 96 5.11 7.84 4.14
C GLY A 96 5.75 7.90 5.54
N LYS A 97 5.16 7.23 6.53
CA LYS A 97 5.73 7.08 7.88
C LYS A 97 6.57 5.82 8.04
N LEU A 98 6.56 4.91 7.06
CA LEU A 98 7.37 3.70 7.11
C LEU A 98 8.81 4.05 6.75
N ASP A 99 9.75 3.52 7.53
CA ASP A 99 11.18 3.61 7.25
C ASP A 99 11.86 2.27 7.57
N TYR A 100 13.13 2.14 7.18
CA TYR A 100 13.90 0.93 7.45
C TYR A 100 14.10 0.67 8.95
N GLY A 101 14.02 1.72 9.78
CA GLY A 101 14.11 1.61 11.23
C GLY A 101 12.96 0.83 11.86
N CYS A 102 11.88 0.60 11.12
CA CYS A 102 10.73 -0.21 11.53
C CYS A 102 10.93 -1.74 11.38
N ILE A 103 12.04 -2.21 10.79
CA ILE A 103 12.35 -3.64 10.54
C ILE A 103 13.40 -4.15 11.55
N LYS A 104 13.33 -3.73 12.81
CA LYS A 104 14.35 -4.07 13.82
C LYS A 104 13.96 -5.26 14.68
#